data_AF-A0A7V4AWI5-F1
#
_entry.id   AF-A0A7V4AWI5-F1
#
_cell.length_a   1.000
_cell.length_b   1.000
_cell.length_c   1.000
_cell.angle_alpha   90.00
_cell.angle_beta   90.00
_cell.angle_gamma   90.00
#
_symmetry.space_group_name_H-M   'P 1'
#
loop_
_entity.id
_entity.type
_entity.pdbx_description
1 polymer ?
#
loop_
_entity_poly.entity_id
_entity_poly.type
_entity_poly.pdbx_seq_one_letter_code
_entity_poly.pdbx_strand_id
1 'polypeptide(L)' 'MNTLGLTLPLGVAIAAVGSAYGLGKAVSAAMEAMARQPEAADKIQTAMIIGGALIEALTIYVLVSVFVLMGKL' A
#
# COMPACT_ATOMS: atom_id res chain seq x y z
N MET A 1 12.39 -25.19 9.82
CA MET A 1 11.98 -23.93 9.18
C MET A 1 13.08 -23.59 8.17
N ASN A 2 12.82 -23.73 6.87
CA ASN A 2 13.83 -23.39 5.85
C ASN A 2 13.95 -21.86 5.73
N THR A 3 15.08 -21.36 5.22
CA THR A 3 15.35 -19.91 5.06
C THR A 3 14.22 -19.18 4.34
N LEU A 4 13.70 -19.76 3.25
CA LEU A 4 12.55 -19.25 2.49
C LEU A 4 11.28 -19.08 3.35
N GLY A 5 11.04 -19.99 4.30
CA GLY A 5 9.87 -19.94 5.18
C GLY A 5 9.91 -18.78 6.17
N LEU A 6 11.09 -18.24 6.46
CA LEU A 6 11.28 -17.06 7.30
C LEU A 6 11.36 -15.77 6.48
N THR A 7 12.07 -15.78 5.34
CA THR A 7 12.35 -14.57 4.57
C THR A 7 11.16 -14.07 3.74
N LEU A 8 10.31 -14.97 3.21
CA LEU A 8 9.17 -14.57 2.38
C LEU A 8 8.11 -13.77 3.18
N PRO A 9 7.64 -14.23 4.36
CA PRO A 9 6.70 -13.44 5.16
C PRO A 9 7.29 -12.13 5.67
N LEU A 10 8.59 -12.12 6.01
CA LEU A 10 9.30 -10.91 6.43
C LEU A 10 9.33 -9.85 5.31
N GLY A 11 9.60 -10.25 4.07
CA GLY A 11 9.56 -9.34 2.92
C GLY A 11 8.20 -8.67 2.75
N VAL A 12 7.12 -9.46 2.85
CA VAL A 12 5.74 -8.94 2.77
C VAL A 12 5.44 -8.01 3.96
N ALA A 13 5.86 -8.37 5.17
CA ALA A 13 5.64 -7.53 6.34
C ALA A 13 6.33 -6.16 6.22
N ILE A 14 7.57 -6.12 5.71
CA ILE A 14 8.30 -4.86 5.49
C ILE A 14 7.58 -4.00 4.43
N ALA A 15 7.15 -4.61 3.32
CA ALA A 15 6.41 -3.89 2.27
C ALA A 15 5.08 -3.33 2.80
N ALA A 16 4.34 -4.14 3.58
CA ALA A 16 3.09 -3.74 4.21
C ALA A 16 3.28 -2.57 5.18
N VAL A 17 4.34 -2.56 5.99
CA VAL A 17 4.65 -1.43 6.87
C VAL A 17 4.94 -0.15 6.07
N GLY A 18 5.71 -0.25 4.99
CA GLY A 18 5.98 0.87 4.09
C GLY A 18 4.71 1.45 3.48
N SER A 19 3.81 0.57 3.01
CA SER A 19 2.53 0.99 2.43
C SER A 19 1.58 1.56 3.46
N ALA A 20 1.47 0.95 4.64
CA ALA A 20 0.66 1.47 5.73
C ALA A 20 1.08 2.90 6.14
N TYR A 21 2.40 3.15 6.20
CA TYR A 21 2.92 4.49 6.49
C TYR A 21 2.60 5.50 5.37
N GLY A 22 2.86 5.13 4.11
CA GLY A 22 2.60 6.00 2.96
C GLY A 22 1.11 6.31 2.80
N LEU A 23 0.27 5.27 2.85
CA LEU A 23 -1.18 5.39 2.73
C LEU A 23 -1.78 6.17 3.90
N GLY A 24 -1.34 5.90 5.13
CA GLY A 24 -1.79 6.63 6.31
C GLY A 24 -1.54 8.14 6.19
N LYS A 25 -0.37 8.54 5.70
CA LYS A 25 -0.07 9.95 5.41
C LYS A 25 -0.94 10.53 4.30
N ALA A 26 -1.10 9.81 3.19
CA ALA A 26 -1.92 10.25 2.06
C ALA A 26 -3.38 10.47 2.48
N VAL A 27 -3.93 9.53 3.26
CA VAL A 27 -5.30 9.60 3.80
C VAL A 27 -5.44 10.77 4.76
N SER A 28 -4.53 10.94 5.72
CA SER A 28 -4.57 12.07 6.66
C SER A 28 -4.56 13.42 5.94
N ALA A 29 -3.66 13.57 4.96
CA ALA A 29 -3.56 14.80 4.18
C ALA A 29 -4.82 15.05 3.33
N ALA A 30 -5.40 14.00 2.75
CA ALA A 30 -6.66 14.10 2.02
C ALA A 30 -7.82 14.52 2.93
N MET A 31 -7.94 13.95 4.13
CA MET A 31 -8.98 14.33 5.10
C MET A 31 -8.86 15.82 5.49
N GLU A 32 -7.65 16.29 5.79
CA GLU A 32 -7.42 17.71 6.10
C GLU A 32 -7.75 18.62 4.91
N ALA A 33 -7.37 18.22 3.69
CA ALA A 33 -7.65 19.00 2.49
C ALA A 33 -9.15 19.09 2.21
N MET A 34 -9.89 17.97 2.35
CA MET A 34 -11.35 17.95 2.19
C MET A 34 -12.07 18.77 3.26
N ALA A 35 -11.57 18.76 4.49
CA ALA A 35 -12.12 19.60 5.56
C ALA A 35 -11.91 21.10 5.29
N ARG A 36 -10.79 21.48 4.64
CA ARG A 36 -10.50 22.88 4.26
C ARG A 36 -11.23 23.33 3.00
N GLN A 37 -11.47 22.43 2.05
CA GLN A 37 -12.15 22.71 0.78
C GLN A 37 -13.19 21.62 0.47
N PRO A 38 -14.39 21.69 1.08
CA PRO A 38 -15.44 20.70 0.88
C PRO A 38 -15.92 20.60 -0.57
N GLU A 39 -15.89 21.69 -1.33
CA GLU A 39 -16.32 21.71 -2.74
C GLU A 39 -15.39 20.90 -3.66
N ALA A 40 -14.16 20.65 -3.21
CA ALA A 40 -13.17 19.86 -3.96
C ALA A 40 -13.07 18.40 -3.46
N ALA A 41 -13.93 17.97 -2.53
CA ALA A 41 -13.80 16.69 -1.84
C ALA A 41 -13.71 15.48 -2.80
N ASP A 42 -14.58 15.38 -3.79
CA ASP A 42 -14.60 14.26 -4.74
C ASP A 42 -13.30 14.18 -5.57
N LYS A 43 -12.74 15.33 -5.95
CA LYS A 43 -11.47 15.40 -6.70
C LYS A 43 -10.30 14.97 -5.81
N ILE A 44 -10.28 15.43 -4.56
CA ILE A 44 -9.26 15.06 -3.57
C ILE A 44 -9.32 13.57 -3.27
N GLN A 45 -10.52 13.02 -3.05
CA GLN A 45 -10.73 11.59 -2.81
C GLN A 45 -10.25 10.76 -4.00
N THR A 46 -10.57 11.17 -5.23
CA THR A 46 -10.11 10.49 -6.45
C THR A 46 -8.58 10.47 -6.53
N ALA A 47 -7.93 11.61 -6.32
CA ALA A 47 -6.46 11.70 -6.31
C ALA A 47 -5.84 10.84 -5.20
N MET A 48 -6.44 10.83 -4.01
CA MET A 48 -6.02 9.99 -2.88
C MET A 48 -6.13 8.49 -3.22
N ILE A 49 -7.23 8.05 -3.84
CA ILE A 49 -7.42 6.65 -4.24
C ILE A 49 -6.37 6.24 -5.29
N ILE A 50 -6.11 7.09 -6.29
CA ILE A 50 -5.08 6.82 -7.31
C ILE A 50 -3.70 6.72 -6.64
N GLY A 51 -3.35 7.66 -5.77
CA GLY A 51 -2.10 7.60 -5.02
C GLY A 51 -2.00 6.37 -4.13
N GLY A 52 -3.10 6.00 -3.45
CA GLY A 52 -3.20 4.81 -2.62
C GLY A 52 -3.02 3.52 -3.42
N ALA A 53 -3.60 3.43 -4.62
CA ALA A 53 -3.41 2.29 -5.51
C ALA A 53 -1.94 2.14 -5.96
N LEU A 54 -1.24 3.25 -6.21
CA LEU A 54 0.19 3.23 -6.55
C LEU A 54 1.07 2.79 -5.37
N ILE A 55 0.73 3.22 -4.15
CA ILE A 55 1.42 2.78 -2.92
C ILE A 55 1.21 1.28 -2.72
N GLU A 56 -0.04 0.81 -2.80
CA GLU A 56 -0.39 -0.60 -2.60
C GLU A 56 0.18 -1.52 -3.69
N ALA A 57 0.34 -1.04 -4.92
CA ALA A 57 0.92 -1.82 -6.02
C ALA A 57 2.30 -2.40 -5.66
N LEU A 58 3.12 -1.67 -4.89
CA LEU A 58 4.43 -2.15 -4.45
C LEU A 58 4.30 -3.33 -3.47
N THR A 59 3.37 -3.26 -2.52
CA THR A 59 3.10 -4.38 -1.58
C THR A 59 2.53 -5.59 -2.31
N ILE A 60 1.63 -5.36 -3.27
CA ILE A 60 1.09 -6.43 -4.11
C ILE A 60 2.20 -7.09 -4.92
N TYR A 61 3.15 -6.36 -5.50
CA TYR A 61 4.27 -6.97 -6.22
C TYR A 61 5.15 -7.83 -5.32
N VAL A 62 5.41 -7.40 -4.08
CA VAL A 62 6.14 -8.24 -3.11
C VAL A 62 5.33 -9.50 -2.77
N LEU A 63 4.02 -9.37 -2.53
CA LEU A 63 3.14 -10.50 -2.29
C LEU A 63 3.11 -11.49 -3.48
N VAL A 64 2.98 -10.99 -4.71
CA VAL A 64 3.01 -11.81 -5.93
C VAL A 64 4.35 -12.53 -6.07
N SER A 65 5.47 -11.87 -5.77
CA SER A 65 6.79 -12.52 -5.81
C SER A 65 6.89 -13.72 -4.85
N VAL A 66 6.20 -13.66 -3.70
CA VAL A 66 6.13 -14.80 -2.76
C VAL A 66 5.42 -15.99 -3.40
N PHE A 67 4.25 -15.77 -4.03
CA PHE A 67 3.52 -16.85 -4.69
C PHE A 67 4.31 -17.45 -5.87
N VAL A 68 5.00 -16.63 -6.65
CA VAL A 68 5.88 -17.08 -7.74
C VAL A 68 7.03 -17.93 -7.20
N LEU A 69 7.71 -17.50 -6.14
CA LEU A 69 8.82 -18.25 -5.52
C LEU A 69 8.36 -19.56 -4.85
N MET A 70 7.07 -19.64 -4.47
CA MET A 70 6.46 -20.88 -3.98
C MET A 70 5.99 -21.81 -5.10
N GLY A 71 6.04 -21.39 -6.38
CA GLY A 71 5.51 -22.14 -7.50
C GLY A 71 3.99 -22.31 -7.46
N LYS A 72 3.28 -21.31 -6.90
CA LYS A 72 1.82 -21.34 -6.66
C LYS A 72 1.05 -20.36 -7.54
N LEU A 73 1.67 -19.89 -8.62
CA LEU A 73 1.10 -18.94 -9.58
C LEU A 73 1.33 -19.46 -11.00
#